data_AF-A0A9W6PZG2-F1
#
_entry.id   AF-A0A9W6PZG2-F1
#
_cell.length_a   1.000
_cell.length_b   1.000
_cell.length_c   1.000
_cell.angle_alpha   90.00
_cell.angle_beta   90.00
_cell.angle_gamma   90.00
#
_symmetry.space_group_name_H-M   'P 1'
#
loop_
_entity.id
_entity.type
_entity.pdbx_description
1 polymer ?
#
loop_
_entity_poly.entity_id
_entity_poly.type
_entity_poly.pdbx_seq_one_letter_code
_entity_poly.pdbx_strand_id
1 'polypeptide(L)'
;MTAPHRFRSTPARVGAWLWMAFAALNLLDIALRGRDLASAAVAAVLLFGCGVAYVVGLRPVIAADEDGVTVRNPLRDVRLPWPAIRRIEATTAVTITFADADGAERTARAWAVQTSPRAHAKAARVAQANKRAAVTSAATRGGAQGGGSRTPPDAAGRTPTMFVAQQLNELKTRHRGARAGERAGAAAMGWSWPAVASVAVPAAASAALVAALLVS
;
A
#
# COMPACT_ATOMS: atom_id res chain seq x y z
N MET A 1 -14.60 -19.50 10.62
CA MET A 1 -13.40 -18.91 9.97
C MET A 1 -13.83 -17.63 9.25
N THR A 2 -13.63 -16.48 9.89
CA THR A 2 -13.94 -15.15 9.34
C THR A 2 -12.94 -14.81 8.24
N ALA A 3 -13.42 -14.38 7.07
CA ALA A 3 -12.54 -14.05 5.95
C ALA A 3 -11.62 -12.87 6.33
N PRO A 4 -10.31 -12.94 6.02
CA PRO A 4 -9.37 -11.88 6.39
C PRO A 4 -9.75 -10.55 5.74
N HIS A 5 -9.78 -9.49 6.53
CA HIS A 5 -10.02 -8.13 6.03
C HIS A 5 -8.79 -7.63 5.26
N ARG A 6 -8.95 -7.38 3.96
CA ARG A 6 -7.87 -6.98 3.05
C ARG A 6 -8.01 -5.53 2.62
N PHE A 7 -7.05 -4.70 2.97
CA PHE A 7 -6.96 -3.32 2.53
C PHE A 7 -5.95 -3.21 1.37
N ARG A 8 -6.40 -2.65 0.24
CA ARG A 8 -5.59 -2.46 -0.98
C ARG A 8 -5.87 -1.10 -1.60
N SER A 9 -4.89 -0.57 -2.32
CA SER A 9 -5.04 0.65 -3.12
C SER A 9 -5.69 0.35 -4.46
N THR A 10 -6.91 0.85 -4.69
CA THR A 10 -7.63 0.74 -5.97
C THR A 10 -6.89 1.40 -7.15
N PRO A 11 -6.40 2.66 -7.07
CA PRO A 11 -5.76 3.30 -8.23
C PRO A 11 -4.46 2.62 -8.65
N ALA A 12 -3.67 2.10 -7.70
CA ALA A 12 -2.45 1.36 -8.01
C ALA A 12 -2.76 0.05 -8.77
N ARG A 13 -3.84 -0.64 -8.41
CA ARG A 13 -4.31 -1.83 -9.13
C ARG A 13 -4.75 -1.51 -10.55
N VAL A 14 -5.52 -0.44 -10.74
CA VAL A 14 -6.00 -0.02 -12.06
C VAL A 14 -4.80 0.29 -12.96
N GLY A 15 -3.84 1.09 -12.48
CA GLY A 15 -2.62 1.39 -13.23
C GLY A 15 -1.82 0.15 -13.60
N ALA A 16 -1.67 -0.80 -12.67
CA ALA A 16 -0.97 -2.06 -12.95
C ALA A 16 -1.68 -2.93 -13.99
N TRP A 17 -3.02 -3.02 -13.96
CA TRP A 17 -3.78 -3.75 -14.97
C TRP A 17 -3.74 -3.08 -16.34
N LEU A 18 -3.81 -1.74 -16.40
CA LEU A 18 -3.63 -0.99 -17.64
C LEU A 18 -2.25 -1.24 -18.25
N TRP A 19 -1.20 -1.21 -17.43
CA TRP A 19 0.15 -1.58 -17.87
C TRP A 19 0.20 -3.01 -18.40
N MET A 20 -0.41 -3.97 -17.69
CA MET A 20 -0.41 -5.38 -18.09
C MET A 20 -1.11 -5.60 -19.42
N ALA A 21 -2.24 -4.92 -19.65
CA ALA A 21 -2.96 -4.97 -20.92
C ALA A 21 -2.12 -4.36 -22.06
N PHE A 22 -1.52 -3.19 -21.82
CA PHE A 22 -0.61 -2.56 -22.78
C PHE A 22 0.56 -3.48 -23.14
N ALA A 23 1.24 -4.04 -22.15
CA ALA A 23 2.37 -4.93 -22.37
C ALA A 23 1.96 -6.21 -23.11
N ALA A 24 0.80 -6.79 -22.78
CA ALA A 24 0.29 -7.98 -23.46
C ALA A 24 0.03 -7.72 -24.96
N LEU A 25 -0.56 -6.57 -25.31
CA LEU A 25 -0.79 -6.19 -26.71
C LEU A 25 0.52 -6.00 -27.47
N ASN A 26 1.51 -5.34 -26.87
CA ASN A 26 2.82 -5.13 -27.51
C ASN A 26 3.61 -6.43 -27.64
N LEU A 27 3.57 -7.30 -26.62
CA LEU A 27 4.22 -8.62 -26.68
C LEU A 27 3.58 -9.49 -27.76
N LEU A 28 2.27 -9.40 -27.96
CA LEU A 28 1.58 -10.09 -29.05
C LEU A 28 2.04 -9.56 -30.42
N ASP A 29 2.11 -8.23 -30.60
CA ASP A 29 2.61 -7.65 -31.85
C ASP A 29 4.05 -8.07 -32.15
N ILE A 30 4.93 -8.03 -31.13
CA ILE A 30 6.31 -8.52 -31.24
C ILE A 30 6.35 -10.01 -31.56
N ALA A 31 5.51 -10.84 -30.94
CA ALA A 31 5.48 -12.27 -31.23
C ALA A 31 5.06 -12.57 -32.69
N LEU A 32 4.24 -11.71 -33.29
CA LEU A 32 3.77 -11.86 -34.68
C LEU A 32 4.76 -11.28 -35.70
N ARG A 33 5.44 -10.18 -35.39
CA ARG A 33 6.24 -9.38 -36.35
C ARG A 33 7.72 -9.31 -36.03
N GLY A 34 8.09 -9.42 -34.77
CA GLY A 34 9.46 -9.21 -34.28
C GLY A 34 10.38 -10.34 -34.69
N ARG A 35 11.47 -10.01 -35.38
CA ARG A 35 12.48 -10.97 -35.84
C ARG A 35 13.92 -10.57 -35.58
N ASP A 36 14.13 -9.41 -34.96
CA ASP A 36 15.45 -8.86 -34.69
C ASP A 36 15.74 -8.77 -33.19
N LEU A 37 17.01 -8.52 -32.88
CA LEU A 37 17.49 -8.42 -31.51
C LEU A 37 16.88 -7.19 -30.78
N ALA A 38 16.52 -6.15 -31.54
CA ALA A 38 15.78 -5.00 -31.01
C ALA A 38 14.39 -5.41 -30.49
N SER A 39 13.64 -6.20 -31.25
CA SER A 39 12.34 -6.74 -30.81
C SER A 39 12.46 -7.58 -29.53
N ALA A 40 13.51 -8.40 -29.42
CA ALA A 40 13.78 -9.18 -28.21
C ALA A 40 14.09 -8.27 -27.00
N ALA A 41 14.89 -7.22 -27.18
CA ALA A 41 15.19 -6.25 -26.12
C ALA A 41 13.93 -5.52 -25.65
N VAL A 42 13.07 -5.08 -26.57
CA VAL A 42 11.78 -4.43 -26.23
C VAL A 42 10.87 -5.38 -25.45
N ALA A 43 10.77 -6.65 -25.87
CA ALA A 43 9.99 -7.65 -25.15
C ALA A 43 10.49 -7.85 -23.70
N ALA A 44 11.81 -7.91 -23.49
CA ALA A 44 12.39 -8.03 -22.15
C ALA A 44 12.07 -6.81 -21.27
N VAL A 45 12.13 -5.59 -21.82
CA VAL A 45 11.79 -4.36 -21.11
C VAL A 45 10.31 -4.32 -20.73
N LEU A 46 9.41 -4.77 -21.62
CA LEU A 46 7.99 -4.89 -21.33
C LEU A 46 7.73 -5.86 -20.18
N LEU A 47 8.38 -7.03 -20.21
CA LEU A 47 8.30 -8.02 -19.13
C LEU A 47 8.83 -7.48 -17.80
N PHE A 48 9.91 -6.69 -17.82
CA PHE A 48 10.41 -6.00 -16.64
C PHE A 48 9.38 -5.02 -16.07
N GLY A 49 8.77 -4.20 -16.93
CA GLY A 49 7.68 -3.32 -16.52
C GLY A 49 6.51 -4.10 -15.90
N CYS A 50 6.15 -5.27 -16.45
CA CYS A 50 5.14 -6.15 -15.87
C CYS A 50 5.49 -6.62 -14.46
N GLY A 51 6.75 -7.02 -14.24
CA GLY A 51 7.26 -7.36 -12.91
C GLY A 51 7.13 -6.20 -11.92
N VAL A 52 7.53 -4.99 -12.33
CA VAL A 52 7.40 -3.78 -11.52
C VAL A 52 5.94 -3.46 -11.21
N ALA A 53 5.06 -3.50 -12.21
CA ALA A 53 3.63 -3.24 -12.07
C ALA A 53 2.96 -4.25 -11.11
N TYR A 54 3.34 -5.53 -11.20
CA TYR A 54 2.88 -6.56 -10.27
C TYR A 54 3.32 -6.26 -8.83
N VAL A 55 4.61 -6.03 -8.62
CA VAL A 55 5.23 -5.82 -7.31
C VAL A 55 4.72 -4.55 -6.62
N VAL A 56 4.48 -3.47 -7.38
CA VAL A 56 4.07 -2.17 -6.82
C VAL A 56 2.56 -1.98 -6.80
N GLY A 57 1.82 -2.55 -7.76
CA GLY A 57 0.38 -2.28 -7.92
C GLY A 57 -0.55 -3.40 -7.49
N LEU A 58 -0.14 -4.67 -7.61
CA LEU A 58 -1.01 -5.82 -7.37
C LEU A 58 -0.69 -6.56 -6.06
N ARG A 59 0.59 -6.60 -5.70
CA ARG A 59 1.09 -7.33 -4.52
C ARG A 59 0.80 -6.63 -3.19
N PRO A 60 0.93 -5.30 -3.04
CA PRO A 60 0.84 -4.68 -1.73
C PRO A 60 -0.55 -4.86 -1.12
N VAL A 61 -0.60 -5.49 0.06
CA VAL A 61 -1.84 -5.74 0.79
C VAL A 61 -1.58 -5.73 2.29
N ILE A 62 -2.50 -5.10 3.03
CA ILE A 62 -2.59 -5.28 4.47
C ILE A 62 -3.74 -6.25 4.71
N ALA A 63 -3.46 -7.42 5.25
CA ALA A 63 -4.45 -8.42 5.61
C ALA A 63 -4.49 -8.55 7.12
N ALA A 64 -5.64 -8.30 7.72
CA ALA A 64 -5.90 -8.56 9.13
C ALA A 64 -6.75 -9.83 9.25
N ASP A 65 -6.34 -10.74 10.12
CA ASP A 65 -7.09 -11.95 10.46
C ASP A 65 -7.16 -12.13 11.98
N GLU A 66 -7.68 -13.27 12.40
CA GLU A 66 -7.85 -13.60 13.81
C GLU A 66 -6.51 -13.64 14.55
N ASP A 67 -5.40 -14.08 13.96
CA ASP A 67 -4.13 -14.28 14.69
C ASP A 67 -3.20 -13.06 14.63
N GLY A 68 -3.40 -12.17 13.65
CA GLY A 68 -2.59 -10.97 13.52
C GLY A 68 -2.81 -10.15 12.26
N VAL A 69 -1.82 -9.31 11.97
CA VAL A 69 -1.75 -8.47 10.79
C VAL A 69 -0.60 -8.93 9.91
N THR A 70 -0.88 -9.16 8.64
CA THR A 70 0.13 -9.36 7.59
C THR A 70 0.24 -8.11 6.75
N VAL A 71 1.42 -7.52 6.75
CA VAL A 71 1.80 -6.45 5.85
C VAL A 71 2.64 -7.05 4.73
N ARG A 72 2.05 -7.13 3.52
CA ARG A 72 2.79 -7.52 2.31
C ARG A 72 3.27 -6.27 1.61
N ASN A 73 4.57 -6.03 1.66
CA ASN A 73 5.25 -4.97 0.94
C ASN A 73 5.74 -5.49 -0.43
N PRO A 74 6.12 -4.63 -1.38
CA PRO A 74 6.61 -5.02 -2.71
C PRO A 74 7.56 -6.23 -2.72
N LEU A 75 8.60 -6.22 -1.88
CA LEU A 75 9.62 -7.28 -1.87
C LEU A 75 9.67 -8.10 -0.56
N ARG A 76 8.97 -7.64 0.48
CA ARG A 76 9.04 -8.21 1.82
C ARG A 76 7.65 -8.45 2.40
N ASP A 77 7.51 -9.54 3.14
CA ASP A 77 6.32 -9.83 3.91
C ASP A 77 6.64 -9.76 5.39
N VAL A 78 5.75 -9.12 6.16
CA VAL A 78 5.86 -9.00 7.61
C VAL A 78 4.57 -9.50 8.23
N ARG A 79 4.67 -10.52 9.08
CA ARG A 79 3.56 -11.06 9.86
C ARG A 79 3.73 -10.65 11.32
N LEU A 80 2.75 -9.93 11.84
CA LEU A 80 2.73 -9.36 13.17
C LEU A 80 1.56 -9.94 13.96
N PRO A 81 1.80 -10.78 14.99
CA PRO A 81 0.72 -11.28 15.83
C PRO A 81 0.13 -10.15 16.69
N TRP A 82 -1.19 -10.17 16.93
CA TRP A 82 -1.87 -9.10 17.67
C TRP A 82 -1.24 -8.74 19.02
N PRO A 83 -0.79 -9.70 19.86
CA PRO A 83 -0.21 -9.38 21.17
C PRO A 83 1.15 -8.66 21.08
N ALA A 84 1.87 -8.79 19.96
CA ALA A 84 3.14 -8.08 19.74
C ALA A 84 2.93 -6.60 19.37
N ILE A 85 1.73 -6.22 18.90
CA ILE A 85 1.47 -4.90 18.33
C ILE A 85 1.24 -3.87 19.45
N ARG A 86 2.18 -2.93 19.59
CA ARG A 86 2.15 -1.86 20.59
C ARG A 86 1.37 -0.64 20.11
N ARG A 87 1.61 -0.19 18.89
CA ARG A 87 0.99 1.02 18.34
C ARG A 87 0.76 0.90 16.82
N ILE A 88 -0.35 1.47 16.34
CA ILE A 88 -0.65 1.58 14.91
C ILE A 88 -0.92 3.06 14.63
N GLU A 89 -0.10 3.66 13.77
CA GLU A 89 -0.18 5.07 13.40
C GLU A 89 -0.42 5.22 11.91
N ALA A 90 -1.21 6.23 11.52
CA ALA A 90 -1.35 6.68 10.15
C ALA A 90 -0.77 8.09 10.03
N THR A 91 0.44 8.20 9.51
CA THR A 91 1.02 9.48 9.09
C THR A 91 0.92 9.56 7.57
N THR A 92 2.02 9.48 6.84
CA THR A 92 2.03 9.38 5.36
C THR A 92 1.67 7.99 4.86
N ALA A 93 1.99 6.97 5.68
CA ALA A 93 1.70 5.55 5.47
C ALA A 93 1.29 4.93 6.83
N VAL A 94 0.70 3.74 6.81
CA VAL A 94 0.40 3.00 8.04
C VAL A 94 1.71 2.44 8.60
N THR A 95 2.06 2.82 9.83
CA THR A 95 3.23 2.32 10.56
C THR A 95 2.75 1.52 11.77
N ILE A 96 3.27 0.31 11.93
CA ILE A 96 2.95 -0.58 13.04
C ILE A 96 4.21 -0.75 13.89
N THR A 97 4.15 -0.30 15.14
CA THR A 97 5.20 -0.53 16.15
C THR A 97 4.86 -1.81 16.91
N PHE A 98 5.83 -2.73 16.96
CA PHE A 98 5.68 -4.04 17.59
C PHE A 98 6.91 -4.37 18.45
N ALA A 99 6.71 -5.20 19.47
CA ALA A 99 7.81 -5.79 20.23
C ALA A 99 8.26 -7.07 19.53
N ASP A 100 9.55 -7.18 19.24
CA ASP A 100 10.13 -8.41 18.67
C ASP A 100 10.41 -9.46 19.76
N ALA A 101 10.87 -10.66 19.36
CA ALA A 101 11.17 -11.76 20.27
C ALA A 101 12.17 -11.38 21.38
N ASP A 102 13.12 -10.49 21.07
CA ASP A 102 14.12 -9.98 22.01
C ASP A 102 13.57 -8.84 22.92
N GLY A 103 12.28 -8.53 22.82
CA GLY A 103 11.63 -7.42 23.55
C GLY A 103 11.89 -6.03 22.96
N ALA A 104 12.81 -5.91 22.00
CA ALA A 104 13.10 -4.64 21.32
C ALA A 104 11.90 -4.15 20.50
N GLU A 105 11.60 -2.85 20.58
CA GLU A 105 10.57 -2.24 19.75
C GLU A 105 11.08 -2.01 18.32
N ARG A 106 10.33 -2.50 17.34
CA ARG A 106 10.61 -2.35 15.91
C ARG A 106 9.38 -1.77 15.20
N THR A 107 9.62 -1.15 14.05
CA THR A 107 8.56 -0.52 13.24
C THR A 107 8.47 -1.17 11.88
N ALA A 108 7.26 -1.61 11.51
CA ALA A 108 6.92 -2.07 10.18
C ALA A 108 6.09 -1.00 9.47
N ARG A 109 6.66 -0.43 8.41
CA ARG A 109 5.94 0.50 7.53
C ARG A 109 5.23 -0.26 6.41
N ALA A 110 3.92 -0.05 6.28
CA ALA A 110 3.11 -0.65 5.22
C ALA A 110 3.14 0.21 3.95
N TRP A 111 3.64 -0.38 2.86
CA TRP A 111 3.71 0.27 1.54
C TRP A 111 2.35 0.26 0.82
N ALA A 112 1.46 -0.68 1.17
CA ALA A 112 0.19 -0.88 0.48
C ALA A 112 -0.75 0.34 0.48
N VAL A 113 -0.56 1.25 1.43
CA VAL A 113 -1.29 2.52 1.53
C VAL A 113 -0.29 3.64 1.74
N GLN A 114 0.40 4.02 0.67
CA GLN A 114 1.14 5.28 0.64
C GLN A 114 0.23 6.37 0.09
N THR A 115 -0.08 7.39 0.89
CA THR A 115 -0.60 8.62 0.32
C THR A 115 0.56 9.32 -0.38
N SER A 116 0.36 9.75 -1.63
CA SER A 116 1.36 10.60 -2.27
C SER A 116 1.55 11.87 -1.42
N PRO A 117 2.76 12.46 -1.36
CA PRO A 117 2.99 13.71 -0.63
C PRO A 117 2.02 14.83 -1.04
N ARG A 118 1.58 14.84 -2.30
CA ARG A 118 0.55 15.74 -2.83
C ARG A 118 -0.84 15.48 -2.25
N ALA A 119 -1.23 14.22 -2.05
CA ALA A 119 -2.49 13.87 -1.40
C ALA A 119 -2.47 14.22 0.10
N HIS A 120 -1.34 14.04 0.77
CA HIS A 120 -1.13 14.48 2.16
C HIS A 120 -1.16 16.02 2.27
N ALA A 121 -0.49 16.74 1.37
CA ALA A 121 -0.54 18.20 1.31
C ALA A 121 -1.95 18.72 1.00
N LYS A 122 -2.70 18.05 0.11
CA LYS A 122 -4.11 18.39 -0.17
C LYS A 122 -5.00 18.12 1.05
N ALA A 123 -4.84 16.98 1.71
CA ALA A 123 -5.60 16.65 2.92
C ALA A 123 -5.27 17.60 4.09
N ALA A 124 -4.00 17.95 4.29
CA ALA A 124 -3.57 18.94 5.28
C ALA A 124 -4.14 20.33 4.97
N ARG A 125 -4.15 20.75 3.70
CA ARG A 125 -4.78 22.01 3.26
C ARG A 125 -6.28 22.01 3.48
N VAL A 126 -6.98 20.92 3.16
CA VAL A 126 -8.43 20.78 3.40
C VAL A 126 -8.72 20.77 4.90
N ALA A 127 -7.95 20.04 5.71
CA ALA A 127 -8.09 20.04 7.16
C ALA A 127 -7.82 21.43 7.78
N GLN A 128 -6.83 22.16 7.27
CA GLN A 128 -6.54 23.53 7.71
C GLN A 128 -7.63 24.52 7.27
N ALA A 129 -8.19 24.35 6.07
CA ALA A 129 -9.33 25.12 5.59
C ALA A 129 -10.58 24.86 6.45
N ASN A 130 -10.85 23.61 6.82
CA ASN A 130 -11.96 23.23 7.70
C ASN A 130 -11.78 23.76 9.13
N LYS A 131 -10.55 23.72 9.67
CA LYS A 131 -10.23 24.35 10.98
C LYS A 131 -10.45 25.86 10.94
N ARG A 132 -10.02 26.54 9.87
CA ARG A 132 -10.26 27.97 9.68
C ARG A 132 -11.74 28.28 9.54
N ALA A 133 -12.48 27.52 8.74
CA ALA A 133 -13.93 27.66 8.60
C ALA A 133 -14.64 27.45 9.94
N ALA A 134 -14.25 26.47 10.75
CA ALA A 134 -14.82 26.25 12.09
C ALA A 134 -14.54 27.40 13.06
N VAL A 135 -13.35 28.02 12.98
CA VAL A 135 -13.00 29.22 13.78
C VAL A 135 -13.78 30.44 13.30
N THR A 136 -13.94 30.62 11.98
CA THR A 136 -14.76 31.70 11.41
C THR A 136 -16.23 31.52 11.77
N SER A 137 -16.80 30.32 11.66
CA SER A 137 -18.17 30.02 12.06
C SER A 137 -18.39 30.16 13.58
N ALA A 138 -17.37 29.95 14.40
CA ALA A 138 -17.43 30.24 15.83
C ALA A 138 -17.46 31.76 16.11
N ALA A 139 -16.78 32.57 15.29
CA ALA A 139 -16.81 34.02 15.35
C ALA A 139 -18.08 34.66 14.76
N THR A 140 -18.79 33.97 13.85
CA THR A 140 -20.02 34.48 13.19
C THR A 140 -21.33 34.02 13.85
N ARG A 141 -21.30 33.35 15.01
CA ARG A 141 -22.52 32.90 15.74
C ARG A 141 -23.35 34.04 16.39
N GLY A 142 -23.25 35.25 15.86
CA GLY A 142 -24.09 36.40 16.20
C GLY A 142 -25.27 36.65 15.25
N GLY A 143 -25.61 35.75 14.31
CA GLY A 143 -26.80 35.98 13.49
C GLY A 143 -27.12 34.92 12.44
N ALA A 144 -28.41 34.57 12.41
CA ALA A 144 -29.20 34.00 11.31
C ALA A 144 -29.01 32.52 10.90
N GLN A 145 -30.17 31.89 10.82
CA GLN A 145 -30.51 30.49 10.58
C GLN A 145 -30.61 30.24 9.07
N GLY A 146 -30.05 29.14 8.53
CA GLY A 146 -30.20 28.81 7.12
C GLY A 146 -29.51 27.53 6.64
N GLY A 147 -30.26 26.42 6.64
CA GLY A 147 -30.17 25.28 5.70
C GLY A 147 -28.81 24.68 5.32
N GLY A 148 -28.19 23.91 6.21
CA GLY A 148 -26.98 23.14 5.92
C GLY A 148 -27.28 21.70 5.49
N SER A 149 -26.92 21.35 4.25
CA SER A 149 -26.79 19.96 3.80
C SER A 149 -25.81 19.21 4.70
N ARG A 150 -26.35 18.28 5.49
CA ARG A 150 -25.66 17.59 6.57
C ARG A 150 -24.76 16.47 6.01
N THR A 151 -23.70 16.85 5.31
CA THR A 151 -22.58 15.92 5.09
C THR A 151 -21.86 15.76 6.42
N PRO A 152 -21.71 14.54 6.97
CA PRO A 152 -21.07 14.38 8.28
C PRO A 152 -19.66 14.98 8.27
N PRO A 153 -19.33 15.89 9.22
CA PRO A 153 -18.06 16.62 9.25
C PRO A 153 -16.83 15.70 9.37
N ASP A 154 -17.04 14.44 9.77
CA ASP A 154 -15.98 13.43 9.84
C ASP A 154 -15.54 12.87 8.48
N ALA A 155 -16.26 13.09 7.39
CA ALA A 155 -15.89 12.53 6.08
C ALA A 155 -14.94 13.45 5.27
N ALA A 156 -15.05 14.77 5.45
CA ALA A 156 -14.30 15.76 4.69
C ALA A 156 -12.89 15.99 5.27
N GLY A 157 -11.98 15.04 5.04
CA GLY A 157 -10.57 15.15 5.45
C GLY A 157 -9.89 13.84 5.80
N ARG A 158 -10.62 12.72 5.87
CA ARG A 158 -10.03 11.41 6.12
C ARG A 158 -9.29 10.91 4.87
N THR A 159 -7.97 10.79 4.98
CA THR A 159 -7.18 10.09 3.97
C THR A 159 -7.50 8.59 4.02
N PRO A 160 -7.38 7.84 2.90
CA PRO A 160 -7.52 6.39 2.91
C PRO A 160 -6.65 5.69 3.97
N THR A 161 -5.47 6.25 4.27
CA THR A 161 -4.58 5.78 5.34
C THR A 161 -5.20 5.90 6.73
N MET A 162 -5.87 7.01 7.04
CA MET A 162 -6.53 7.23 8.32
C MET A 162 -7.68 6.24 8.54
N PHE A 163 -8.48 5.98 7.49
CA PHE A 163 -9.55 4.98 7.55
C PHE A 163 -9.00 3.56 7.82
N VAL A 164 -7.94 3.16 7.13
CA VAL A 164 -7.32 1.84 7.33
C VAL A 164 -6.72 1.71 8.73
N ALA A 165 -6.04 2.74 9.24
CA ALA A 165 -5.50 2.69 10.60
C ALA A 165 -6.59 2.69 11.68
N GLN A 166 -7.70 3.39 11.47
CA GLN A 166 -8.85 3.34 12.38
C GLN A 166 -9.43 1.92 12.45
N GLN A 167 -9.69 1.30 11.29
CA GLN A 167 -10.18 -0.08 11.22
C GLN A 167 -9.23 -1.09 11.89
N LEU A 168 -7.91 -0.93 11.67
CA LEU A 168 -6.91 -1.77 12.33
C LEU A 168 -6.87 -1.57 13.86
N ASN A 169 -7.07 -0.35 14.35
CA ASN A 169 -7.14 -0.07 15.78
C ASN A 169 -8.43 -0.62 16.41
N GLU A 170 -9.55 -0.59 15.69
CA GLU A 170 -10.80 -1.22 16.13
C GLU A 170 -10.64 -2.75 16.24
N LEU A 171 -10.04 -3.39 15.23
CA LEU A 171 -9.71 -4.83 15.26
C LEU A 171 -8.73 -5.16 16.41
N LYS A 172 -7.69 -4.37 16.59
CA LYS A 172 -6.75 -4.52 17.70
C LYS A 172 -7.46 -4.49 19.05
N THR A 173 -8.38 -3.54 19.24
CA THR A 173 -9.11 -3.38 20.50
C THR A 173 -9.99 -4.60 20.79
N ARG A 174 -10.66 -5.15 19.76
CA ARG A 174 -11.45 -6.39 19.87
C ARG A 174 -10.60 -7.58 20.29
N HIS A 175 -9.44 -7.78 19.65
CA HIS A 175 -8.57 -8.92 19.97
C HIS A 175 -7.77 -8.77 21.26
N ARG A 176 -7.50 -7.53 21.72
CA ARG A 176 -6.81 -7.28 22.98
C ARG A 176 -7.63 -7.76 24.19
N GLY A 177 -8.96 -7.62 24.14
CA GLY A 177 -9.86 -8.12 25.19
C GLY A 177 -9.94 -9.64 25.23
N ALA A 178 -9.94 -10.29 24.07
CA ALA A 178 -10.07 -11.75 23.96
C ALA A 178 -8.78 -12.52 24.31
N ARG A 179 -7.61 -11.89 24.20
CA ARG A 179 -6.29 -12.55 24.34
C ARG A 179 -5.38 -11.90 25.38
N ALA A 180 -5.97 -11.25 26.38
CA ALA A 180 -5.22 -10.67 27.48
C ALA A 180 -4.48 -11.78 28.27
N GLY A 181 -3.16 -11.92 28.06
CA GLY A 181 -2.32 -12.90 28.76
C GLY A 181 -1.55 -13.88 27.86
N GLU A 182 -1.87 -13.95 26.56
CA GLU A 182 -1.09 -14.77 25.63
C GLU A 182 0.30 -14.17 25.39
N ARG A 183 1.34 -15.02 25.36
CA ARG A 183 2.69 -14.58 25.01
C ARG A 183 2.69 -14.06 23.58
N ALA A 184 3.28 -12.89 23.39
CA ALA A 184 3.50 -12.34 22.06
C ALA A 184 4.39 -13.30 21.25
N GLY A 185 3.82 -13.87 20.18
CA GLY A 185 4.60 -14.61 19.20
C GLY A 185 5.61 -13.69 18.49
N ALA A 186 6.71 -14.27 18.01
CA ALA A 186 7.72 -13.54 17.26
C ALA A 186 7.16 -12.99 15.94
N ALA A 187 7.61 -11.79 15.56
CA ALA A 187 7.30 -11.25 14.25
C ALA A 187 8.04 -12.05 13.18
N ALA A 188 7.32 -12.58 12.17
CA ALA A 188 7.96 -13.26 11.06
C ALA A 188 8.18 -12.28 9.91
N MET A 189 9.45 -12.08 9.53
CA MET A 189 9.83 -11.26 8.38
C MET A 189 10.50 -12.13 7.33
N GLY A 190 10.00 -12.07 6.10
CA GLY A 190 10.50 -12.89 5.00
C GLY A 190 10.58 -12.12 3.68
N TRP A 191 11.50 -12.53 2.83
CA TRP A 191 11.54 -12.08 1.44
C TRP A 191 10.53 -12.87 0.61
N SER A 192 9.88 -12.16 -0.30
CA SER A 192 9.04 -12.81 -1.30
C SER A 192 9.88 -13.13 -2.52
N TRP A 193 10.49 -14.31 -2.55
CA TRP A 193 11.24 -14.80 -3.71
C TRP A 193 10.48 -14.69 -5.04
N PRO A 194 9.17 -14.99 -5.12
CA PRO A 194 8.42 -14.78 -6.37
C PRO A 194 8.39 -13.32 -6.83
N ALA A 195 8.37 -12.36 -5.89
CA ALA A 195 8.37 -10.94 -6.22
C ALA A 195 9.74 -10.48 -6.69
N VAL A 196 10.79 -10.92 -5.98
CA VAL A 196 12.18 -10.66 -6.37
C VAL A 196 12.45 -11.22 -7.77
N ALA A 197 12.07 -12.48 -8.01
CA ALA A 197 12.24 -13.14 -9.31
C ALA A 197 11.47 -12.43 -10.44
N SER A 198 10.23 -11.99 -10.19
CA SER A 198 9.41 -11.30 -11.20
C SER A 198 10.03 -10.01 -11.74
N VAL A 199 10.93 -9.39 -10.97
CA VAL A 199 11.62 -8.14 -11.35
C VAL A 199 13.05 -8.44 -11.79
N ALA A 200 13.79 -9.26 -11.04
CA ALA A 200 15.20 -9.52 -11.27
C ALA A 200 15.45 -10.27 -12.59
N VAL A 201 14.62 -11.26 -12.92
CA VAL A 201 14.81 -12.08 -14.13
C VAL A 201 14.62 -11.23 -15.40
N PRO A 202 13.52 -10.50 -15.59
CA PRO A 202 13.39 -9.64 -16.77
C PRO A 202 14.37 -8.47 -16.78
N ALA A 203 14.78 -7.94 -15.62
CA ALA A 203 15.79 -6.89 -15.53
C ALA A 203 17.14 -7.35 -16.09
N ALA A 204 17.60 -8.54 -15.66
CA ALA A 204 18.85 -9.13 -16.14
C ALA A 204 18.80 -9.40 -17.65
N ALA A 205 17.68 -9.98 -18.14
CA ALA A 205 17.48 -10.20 -19.57
C ALA A 205 17.50 -8.89 -20.38
N SER A 206 16.83 -7.84 -19.88
CA SER A 206 16.81 -6.52 -20.51
C SER A 206 18.22 -5.92 -20.59
N ALA A 207 18.98 -5.97 -19.49
CA ALA A 207 20.35 -5.46 -19.45
C ALA A 207 21.28 -6.19 -20.42
N ALA A 208 21.18 -7.52 -20.48
CA ALA A 208 21.98 -8.34 -21.39
C ALA A 208 21.67 -8.05 -22.87
N LEU A 209 20.39 -7.96 -23.24
CA LEU A 209 19.98 -7.69 -24.62
C LEU A 209 20.32 -6.27 -25.06
N VAL A 210 20.17 -5.28 -24.17
CA VAL A 210 20.59 -3.90 -24.46
C VAL A 210 22.11 -3.81 -24.61
N ALA A 211 22.88 -4.50 -23.75
CA ALA A 211 24.33 -4.56 -23.90
C ALA A 211 24.75 -5.19 -25.23
N ALA A 212 24.07 -6.28 -25.66
CA ALA A 212 24.31 -6.89 -26.96
C ALA A 212 24.04 -5.94 -28.13
N LEU A 213 22.96 -5.14 -28.07
CA LEU A 213 22.68 -4.12 -29.08
C LEU A 213 23.73 -3.03 -29.17
N LEU A 214 24.32 -2.63 -28.04
CA LEU A 214 25.34 -1.57 -28.02
C LEU A 214 26.69 -2.02 -28.60
N VAL A 215 26.91 -3.33 -28.67
CA VAL A 215 28.16 -3.94 -29.17
C VAL A 215 28.00 -4.52 -30.59
N SER A 216 26.77 -4.59 -31.10
CA SER A 216 26.44 -5.05 -32.47
C SER A 216 26.44 -3.88 -33.46
#